data_AF-A0A7V4J5I0-F1
#
_entry.id   AF-A0A7V4J5I0-F1
#
_cell.length_a   1.000
_cell.length_b   1.000
_cell.length_c   1.000
_cell.angle_alpha   90.00
_cell.angle_beta   90.00
_cell.angle_gamma   90.00
#
_symmetry.space_group_name_H-M   'P 1'
#
loop_
_entity.id
_entity.type
_entity.pdbx_description
1 polymer ?
#
loop_
_entity_poly.entity_id
_entity_poly.type
_entity_poly.pdbx_seq_one_letter_code
_entity_poly.pdbx_strand_id
1 'polypeptide(L)'
;MPHAARLSPGAASKVVVVIADGKQTRPAYVDITLAVMRSFGVEVINDDYRRFTVPVDRGYTGTRYLIEPDYSAAGYFLAMPVITGGEILIEDLSPNTIQGDAQLLHVIRQLGAEIITEPDGLRIRGPREKSYPGLDLNMN
;
A
#
# COMPACT_ATOMS: atom_id res chain seq x y z
N MET A 1 15.43 -3.49 -28.23
CA MET A 1 16.44 -4.47 -27.82
C MET A 1 16.65 -4.33 -26.31
N PRO A 2 16.26 -5.28 -25.45
CA PRO A 2 16.59 -5.18 -24.04
C PRO A 2 18.04 -5.61 -23.85
N HIS A 3 18.85 -4.73 -23.26
CA HIS A 3 20.23 -5.01 -22.86
C HIS A 3 20.19 -5.90 -21.62
N ALA A 4 20.35 -7.22 -21.81
CA ALA A 4 20.59 -8.12 -20.69
C ALA A 4 22.04 -7.92 -20.20
N ALA A 5 22.21 -7.28 -19.06
CA ALA A 5 23.48 -7.24 -18.36
C ALA A 5 23.81 -8.67 -17.88
N ARG A 6 24.84 -9.29 -18.46
CA ARG A 6 25.34 -10.59 -17.99
C ARG A 6 26.22 -10.37 -16.78
N LEU A 7 25.85 -10.97 -15.65
CA LEU A 7 26.69 -11.06 -14.46
C LEU A 7 27.86 -12.03 -14.71
N SER A 8 29.03 -11.71 -14.17
CA SER A 8 30.26 -12.50 -14.28
C SER A 8 30.21 -13.79 -13.44
N PRO A 9 30.99 -14.83 -13.79
CA PRO A 9 31.04 -16.08 -13.05
C PRO A 9 31.68 -15.83 -11.67
N GLY A 10 30.87 -15.82 -10.61
CA GLY A 10 31.30 -15.55 -9.23
C GLY A 10 30.42 -14.56 -8.47
N ALA A 11 29.50 -13.86 -9.15
CA ALA A 11 28.49 -13.05 -8.47
C ALA A 11 27.53 -13.95 -7.69
N ALA A 12 27.25 -13.61 -6.42
CA ALA A 12 26.23 -14.30 -5.62
C ALA A 12 24.94 -14.41 -6.43
N SER A 13 24.27 -15.56 -6.44
CA SER A 13 23.02 -15.76 -7.21
C SER A 13 21.78 -15.18 -6.52
N LYS A 14 21.93 -14.75 -5.27
CA LYS A 14 20.88 -14.15 -4.44
C LYS A 14 21.46 -13.26 -3.33
N VAL A 15 20.65 -12.31 -2.87
CA VAL A 15 20.86 -11.56 -1.63
C VAL A 15 19.87 -12.07 -0.59
N VAL A 16 20.33 -12.21 0.66
CA VAL A 16 19.48 -12.58 1.79
C VAL A 16 19.47 -11.43 2.78
N VAL A 17 18.28 -10.92 3.08
CA VAL A 17 18.05 -9.91 4.12
C VAL A 17 17.45 -10.62 5.33
N VAL A 18 17.98 -10.36 6.51
CA VAL A 18 17.47 -10.92 7.79
C VAL A 18 17.15 -9.76 8.71
N ILE A 19 15.96 -9.77 9.32
CA ILE A 19 15.56 -8.79 10.32
C ILE A 19 16.18 -9.19 11.65
N ALA A 20 17.17 -8.42 12.11
CA ALA A 20 18.00 -8.77 13.28
C ALA A 20 17.17 -9.04 14.56
N ASP A 21 16.14 -8.24 14.78
CA ASP A 21 15.28 -8.35 15.98
C ASP A 21 14.13 -9.35 15.80
N GLY A 22 14.09 -10.08 14.67
CA GLY A 22 13.11 -11.14 14.40
C GLY A 22 11.66 -10.66 14.21
N LYS A 23 11.40 -9.35 14.25
CA LYS A 23 10.07 -8.75 14.06
C LYS A 23 10.13 -7.53 13.15
N GLN A 24 9.42 -7.59 12.04
CA GLN A 24 9.12 -6.41 11.24
C GLN A 24 7.96 -5.64 11.89
N THR A 25 8.13 -4.34 12.11
CA THR A 25 7.10 -3.47 12.70
C THR A 25 6.23 -2.78 11.65
N ARG A 26 6.63 -2.83 10.37
CA ARG A 26 5.97 -2.14 9.27
C ARG A 26 5.74 -3.06 8.06
N PRO A 27 5.00 -4.17 8.20
CA PRO A 27 4.83 -5.17 7.12
C PRO A 27 4.20 -4.55 5.86
N ALA A 28 3.26 -3.62 6.00
CA ALA A 28 2.62 -2.97 4.84
C ALA A 28 3.61 -2.22 3.93
N TYR A 29 4.63 -1.56 4.49
CA TYR A 29 5.67 -0.90 3.68
C TYR A 29 6.60 -1.90 2.99
N VAL A 30 6.83 -3.06 3.64
CA VAL A 30 7.55 -4.16 3.00
C VAL A 30 6.72 -4.71 1.85
N ASP A 31 5.42 -4.90 2.02
CA ASP A 31 4.52 -5.38 0.96
C ASP A 31 4.51 -4.45 -0.25
N ILE A 32 4.48 -3.13 -0.02
CA ILE A 32 4.66 -2.12 -1.09
C ILE A 32 5.97 -2.39 -1.85
N THR A 33 7.07 -2.57 -1.12
CA THR A 33 8.39 -2.82 -1.72
C THR A 33 8.39 -4.11 -2.54
N LEU A 34 7.87 -5.21 -1.99
CA LEU A 34 7.82 -6.52 -2.65
C LEU A 34 6.93 -6.48 -3.90
N ALA A 35 5.80 -5.77 -3.85
CA ALA A 35 4.91 -5.60 -4.99
C ALA A 35 5.57 -4.79 -6.10
N VAL A 36 6.24 -3.68 -5.78
CA VAL A 36 7.01 -2.89 -6.76
C VAL A 36 8.12 -3.74 -7.38
N MET A 37 8.90 -4.47 -6.58
CA MET A 37 9.93 -5.38 -7.11
C MET A 37 9.34 -6.39 -8.10
N ARG A 38 8.18 -6.97 -7.78
CA ARG A 38 7.46 -7.91 -8.64
C ARG A 38 7.00 -7.27 -9.95
N SER A 39 6.49 -6.05 -9.92
CA SER A 39 6.09 -5.31 -11.12
C SER A 39 7.25 -5.07 -12.09
N PHE A 40 8.48 -5.06 -11.59
CA PHE A 40 9.70 -4.95 -12.40
C PHE A 40 10.39 -6.32 -12.63
N GLY A 41 9.67 -7.42 -12.40
CA GLY A 41 10.10 -8.78 -12.76
C GLY A 41 10.92 -9.53 -11.71
N VAL A 42 11.05 -8.99 -10.49
CA VAL A 42 11.80 -9.62 -9.40
C VAL A 42 10.84 -10.18 -8.35
N GLU A 43 10.77 -11.50 -8.23
CA GLU A 43 9.99 -12.17 -7.21
C GLU A 43 10.86 -12.49 -5.99
N VAL A 44 10.53 -11.88 -4.86
CA VAL A 44 11.24 -12.06 -3.58
C VAL A 44 10.49 -13.07 -2.73
N ILE A 45 11.23 -14.02 -2.15
CA ILE A 45 10.67 -14.95 -1.17
C ILE A 45 10.64 -14.24 0.18
N ASN A 46 9.45 -14.12 0.77
CA ASN A 46 9.22 -13.56 2.10
C ASN A 46 8.96 -14.69 3.11
N ASP A 47 9.89 -14.92 4.04
CA ASP A 47 9.77 -15.88 5.14
C ASP A 47 9.26 -15.15 6.40
N ASP A 48 7.95 -14.94 6.48
CA ASP A 48 7.24 -14.36 7.64
C ASP A 48 7.81 -13.00 8.10
N TYR A 49 8.23 -12.17 7.15
CA TYR A 49 8.88 -10.87 7.38
C TYR A 49 10.14 -10.93 8.27
N ARG A 50 10.70 -12.12 8.50
CA ARG A 50 11.94 -12.32 9.26
C ARG A 50 13.14 -12.41 8.33
N ARG A 51 12.91 -12.92 7.13
CA ARG A 51 13.94 -13.12 6.12
C ARG A 51 13.37 -12.93 4.72
N PHE A 52 14.16 -12.31 3.86
CA PHE A 52 13.83 -12.11 2.45
C PHE A 52 14.94 -12.69 1.59
N THR A 53 14.59 -13.48 0.58
CA THR A 53 15.54 -13.99 -0.40
C THR A 53 15.26 -13.33 -1.75
N VAL A 54 16.20 -12.50 -2.20
CA VAL A 54 16.11 -11.70 -3.43
C VAL A 54 16.99 -12.35 -4.50
N PRO A 55 16.44 -12.81 -5.63
CA PRO A 55 17.23 -13.31 -6.75
C PRO A 55 17.97 -12.15 -7.43
N VAL A 56 19.22 -12.36 -7.87
CA VAL A 56 19.98 -11.32 -8.60
C VAL A 56 20.33 -11.73 -10.04
N ASP A 57 20.03 -12.96 -10.43
CA ASP A 57 20.33 -13.53 -11.74
C ASP A 57 19.47 -12.94 -12.87
N ARG A 58 18.21 -12.55 -12.59
CA ARG A 58 17.27 -12.04 -13.62
C ARG A 58 17.27 -10.53 -13.81
N GLY A 59 17.86 -9.76 -12.89
CA GLY A 59 17.83 -8.28 -12.94
C GLY A 59 16.40 -7.70 -12.92
N TYR A 60 16.31 -6.37 -13.03
CA TYR A 60 15.02 -5.66 -13.15
C TYR A 60 14.71 -5.33 -14.60
N THR A 61 13.44 -5.43 -14.97
CA THR A 61 12.94 -5.04 -16.29
C THR A 61 12.22 -3.69 -16.19
N GLY A 62 12.63 -2.73 -17.01
CA GLY A 62 11.94 -1.44 -17.11
C GLY A 62 10.49 -1.64 -17.54
N THR A 63 9.56 -1.04 -16.80
CA THR A 63 8.12 -1.15 -17.06
C THR A 63 7.44 0.21 -16.95
N ARG A 64 6.27 0.36 -17.58
CA ARG A 64 5.39 1.48 -17.29
C ARG A 64 4.65 1.16 -16.01
N TYR A 65 4.88 1.96 -14.98
CA TYR A 65 4.28 1.78 -13.66
C TYR A 65 3.48 3.02 -13.30
N LEU A 66 2.21 2.84 -12.95
CA LEU A 66 1.36 3.93 -12.45
C LEU A 66 1.64 4.08 -10.95
N ILE A 67 1.91 5.31 -10.52
CA ILE A 67 2.07 5.62 -9.09
C ILE A 67 0.69 5.92 -8.53
N GLU A 68 0.27 5.15 -7.53
CA GLU A 68 -1.00 5.35 -6.82
C GLU A 68 -0.98 6.66 -6.01
N PRO A 69 -2.13 7.31 -5.80
CA PRO A 69 -2.25 8.41 -4.84
C PRO A 69 -1.85 7.98 -3.43
N ASP A 70 -1.31 8.92 -2.64
CA ASP A 70 -0.87 8.63 -1.28
C ASP A 70 -2.06 8.56 -0.31
N TYR A 71 -2.37 7.36 0.19
CA TYR A 71 -3.45 7.17 1.17
C TYR A 71 -3.20 7.87 2.50
N SER A 72 -1.94 7.96 2.95
CA SER A 72 -1.58 8.66 4.19
C SER A 72 -1.91 10.14 4.09
N ALA A 73 -1.63 10.75 2.93
CA ALA A 73 -2.02 12.15 2.65
C ALA A 73 -3.52 12.30 2.36
N ALA A 74 -4.12 11.35 1.63
CA ALA A 74 -5.56 11.35 1.34
C ALA A 74 -6.41 11.24 2.61
N GLY A 75 -5.87 10.64 3.69
CA GLY A 75 -6.57 10.45 4.96
C GLY A 75 -7.21 11.71 5.54
N TYR A 76 -6.56 12.87 5.40
CA TYR A 76 -7.13 14.15 5.85
C TYR A 76 -8.41 14.52 5.08
N PHE A 77 -8.41 14.27 3.77
CA PHE A 77 -9.57 14.52 2.92
C PHE A 77 -10.64 13.47 3.18
N LEU A 78 -10.28 12.18 3.30
CA LEU A 78 -11.21 11.10 3.66
C LEU A 78 -11.97 11.39 4.97
N ALA A 79 -11.30 11.98 5.96
CA ALA A 79 -11.92 12.33 7.25
C ALA A 79 -12.79 13.60 7.21
N MET A 80 -12.57 14.50 6.24
CA MET A 80 -13.23 15.81 6.20
C MET A 80 -14.77 15.72 6.07
N PRO A 81 -15.35 14.93 5.15
CA PRO A 81 -16.79 14.69 5.09
C PRO A 81 -17.34 14.12 6.39
N VAL A 82 -16.62 13.19 7.02
CA VAL A 82 -17.04 12.54 8.26
C VAL A 82 -17.33 13.60 9.32
N ILE A 83 -16.39 14.51 9.56
CA ILE A 83 -16.49 15.56 10.58
C ILE A 83 -17.53 16.63 10.18
N THR A 84 -17.56 17.00 8.91
CA THR A 84 -18.37 18.13 8.43
C THR A 84 -19.81 17.76 8.11
N GLY A 85 -20.10 16.48 7.82
CA GLY A 85 -21.36 16.04 7.20
C GLY A 85 -21.42 16.34 5.70
N GLY A 86 -20.30 16.75 5.09
CA GLY A 86 -20.20 17.13 3.69
C GLY A 86 -19.98 15.94 2.76
N GLU A 87 -19.53 16.22 1.55
CA GLU A 87 -19.18 15.24 0.53
C GLU A 87 -17.92 15.69 -0.23
N ILE A 88 -17.05 14.75 -0.56
CA ILE A 88 -15.93 14.96 -1.49
C ILE A 88 -15.80 13.77 -2.45
N LEU A 89 -15.16 14.03 -3.59
CA LEU A 89 -14.57 13.02 -4.47
C LEU A 89 -13.06 13.19 -4.42
N ILE A 90 -12.33 12.10 -4.15
CA ILE A 90 -10.87 12.06 -4.30
C ILE A 90 -10.56 11.31 -5.58
N GLU A 91 -10.06 12.03 -6.58
CA GLU A 91 -9.73 11.50 -7.90
C GLU A 91 -8.62 10.46 -7.84
N ASP A 92 -8.70 9.45 -8.70
CA ASP A 92 -7.75 8.33 -8.89
C ASP A 92 -7.46 7.48 -7.65
N LEU A 93 -8.06 7.78 -6.49
CA LEU A 93 -7.93 6.99 -5.28
C LEU A 93 -8.73 5.69 -5.44
N SER A 94 -8.05 4.55 -5.37
CA SER A 94 -8.65 3.22 -5.53
C SER A 94 -8.71 2.50 -4.18
N PRO A 95 -9.83 1.84 -3.82
CA PRO A 95 -9.88 0.98 -2.63
C PRO A 95 -9.07 -0.31 -2.81
N ASN A 96 -8.71 -0.66 -4.05
CA ASN A 96 -7.84 -1.78 -4.38
C ASN A 96 -6.38 -1.28 -4.38
N THR A 97 -5.80 -1.20 -3.19
CA THR A 97 -4.39 -0.83 -2.98
C THR A 97 -3.75 -1.75 -1.95
N ILE A 98 -2.42 -1.82 -1.96
CA ILE A 98 -1.60 -2.48 -0.96
C ILE A 98 -1.14 -1.52 0.16
N GLN A 99 -1.47 -0.23 0.06
CA GLN A 99 -1.13 0.75 1.09
C GLN A 99 -1.92 0.47 2.39
N GLY A 100 -1.20 0.34 3.50
CA GLY A 100 -1.79 0.04 4.81
C GLY A 100 -2.81 1.08 5.25
N ASP A 101 -2.57 2.35 4.95
CA ASP A 101 -3.41 3.50 5.26
C ASP A 101 -4.82 3.42 4.65
N ALA A 102 -5.05 2.57 3.63
CA ALA A 102 -6.37 2.31 3.09
C ALA A 102 -7.34 1.67 4.10
N GLN A 103 -6.82 1.09 5.19
CA GLN A 103 -7.64 0.63 6.32
C GLN A 103 -8.47 1.75 6.96
N LEU A 104 -8.09 3.02 6.77
CA LEU A 104 -8.90 4.16 7.20
C LEU A 104 -10.31 4.15 6.61
N LEU A 105 -10.51 3.58 5.40
CA LEU A 105 -11.84 3.41 4.81
C LEU A 105 -12.77 2.55 5.68
N HIS A 106 -12.22 1.58 6.42
CA HIS A 106 -13.01 0.79 7.37
C HIS A 106 -13.43 1.63 8.58
N VAL A 107 -12.50 2.43 9.11
CA VAL A 107 -12.74 3.29 10.27
C VAL A 107 -13.82 4.34 9.96
N ILE A 108 -13.70 5.07 8.86
CA ILE A 108 -14.69 6.12 8.53
C ILE A 108 -16.08 5.53 8.24
N ARG A 109 -16.16 4.30 7.74
CA ARG A 109 -17.43 3.56 7.62
C ARG A 109 -18.06 3.26 8.99
N GLN A 110 -17.25 2.84 9.97
CA GLN A 110 -17.73 2.64 11.35
C GLN A 110 -18.20 3.96 11.99
N LEU A 111 -17.64 5.09 11.56
CA LEU A 111 -18.08 6.44 11.94
C LEU A 111 -19.31 6.93 11.14
N GLY A 112 -19.91 6.07 10.30
CA GLY A 112 -21.15 6.37 9.58
C GLY A 112 -20.97 7.04 8.22
N ALA A 113 -19.75 7.14 7.71
CA ALA A 113 -19.52 7.66 6.36
C ALA A 113 -19.97 6.66 5.29
N GLU A 114 -20.61 7.16 4.25
CA GLU A 114 -20.89 6.40 3.03
C GLU A 114 -19.67 6.54 2.08
N ILE A 115 -19.19 5.41 1.57
CA ILE A 115 -18.06 5.33 0.64
C ILE A 115 -18.54 4.72 -0.66
N ILE A 116 -18.41 5.46 -1.75
CA ILE A 116 -18.87 5.09 -3.09
C ILE A 116 -17.64 5.04 -4.00
N THR A 117 -17.42 3.89 -4.63
CA THR A 117 -16.41 3.75 -5.68
C THR A 117 -16.96 4.26 -7.00
N GLU A 118 -16.29 5.25 -7.57
CA GLU A 118 -16.63 5.84 -8.86
C GLU A 118 -15.54 5.51 -9.89
N PRO A 119 -15.82 5.61 -11.21
CA PRO A 119 -14.82 5.31 -12.25
C PRO A 119 -13.54 6.15 -12.17
N ASP A 120 -13.65 7.35 -11.59
CA ASP A 120 -12.61 8.36 -11.47
C ASP A 120 -12.10 8.53 -10.02
N GLY A 121 -12.53 7.71 -9.05
CA GLY A 121 -11.99 7.76 -7.69
C GLY A 121 -12.92 7.25 -6.59
N LEU A 122 -12.74 7.79 -5.39
CA LEU A 122 -13.55 7.48 -4.21
C LEU A 122 -14.33 8.69 -3.74
N ARG A 123 -15.66 8.58 -3.72
CA ARG A 123 -16.56 9.55 -3.14
C ARG A 123 -16.90 9.19 -1.71
N ILE A 124 -16.77 10.17 -0.82
CA ILE A 124 -17.03 10.02 0.61
C ILE A 124 -18.09 11.03 1.01
N ARG A 125 -19.17 10.52 1.63
CA ARG A 125 -20.24 11.34 2.21
C ARG A 125 -20.24 11.16 3.72
N GLY A 126 -20.25 12.27 4.44
CA GLY A 126 -20.37 12.28 5.89
C GLY A 126 -21.73 11.82 6.39
N PRO A 127 -21.83 11.34 7.64
CA PRO A 127 -23.12 11.02 8.25
C PRO A 127 -23.96 12.29 8.43
N ARG A 128 -25.29 12.14 8.34
CA ARG A 128 -26.24 13.24 8.59
C ARG A 128 -26.29 13.64 10.06
N GLU A 129 -26.14 12.68 10.97
CA GLU A 129 -26.09 12.88 12.41
C GLU A 129 -24.65 12.77 12.89
N LYS A 130 -24.17 13.79 13.60
CA LYS A 130 -22.78 13.86 14.10
C LYS A 130 -22.65 13.21 15.47
N SER A 131 -23.15 11.99 15.57
CA SER A 131 -22.99 11.13 16.75
C SER A 131 -22.06 9.99 16.37
N TYR A 132 -20.85 10.01 16.91
CA TYR A 132 -19.82 9.02 16.59
C TYR A 132 -19.69 8.03 17.75
N PRO A 133 -19.65 6.71 17.47
CA PRO A 133 -19.29 5.74 18.49
C PRO A 133 -17.82 5.94 18.91
N GLY A 134 -17.52 5.63 20.17
CA GLY A 134 -16.13 5.40 20.56
C GLY A 134 -15.60 4.14 19.86
N LEU A 135 -14.40 4.21 19.30
CA LEU A 135 -13.75 3.09 18.61
C LEU A 135 -12.40 2.77 19.26
N ASP A 136 -12.18 1.50 19.55
CA ASP A 136 -10.85 0.97 19.90
C ASP A 136 -10.21 0.41 18.63
N LEU A 137 -9.12 1.05 18.18
CA LEU A 137 -8.47 0.74 16.92
C LEU A 137 -7.00 0.39 17.14
N ASN A 138 -6.53 -0.67 16.50
CA ASN A 138 -5.10 -0.96 16.39
C ASN A 138 -4.55 -0.26 15.15
N MET A 139 -3.60 0.67 15.34
CA MET A 139 -2.99 1.47 14.29
C MET A 139 -1.53 1.06 14.00
N ASN A 140 -1.16 -0.18 14.34
CA ASN A 140 0.16 -0.76 14.08
C ASN A 140 0.21 -1.54 12.76
#